data_AF-A0A1M5SK39-F1
#
_entry.id   AF-A0A1M5SK39-F1
#
_cell.length_a   1.000
_cell.length_b   1.000
_cell.length_c   1.000
_cell.angle_alpha   90.00
_cell.angle_beta   90.00
_cell.angle_gamma   90.00
#
_symmetry.space_group_name_H-M   'P 1'
#
loop_
_entity.id
_entity.type
_entity.pdbx_description
1 polymer ?
#
loop_
_entity_poly.entity_id
_entity_poly.type
_entity_poly.pdbx_seq_one_letter_code
_entity_poly.pdbx_strand_id
1 'polypeptide(L)' 'MSDKVEIFRARIVSLGLSHSAVDRILGKAGYTNKVMNRKKRLGAKVEAELCEALALKPEFVVDAERETLMQSEWQRWRRK' A
#
# COMPACT_ATOMS: atom_id res chain seq x y z
N MET A 1 5.29 6.60 -10.43
CA MET A 1 4.98 5.72 -9.29
C MET A 1 3.59 6.09 -8.80
N SER A 2 2.59 5.23 -8.95
CA SER A 2 1.21 5.53 -8.53
C SER A 2 1.17 5.80 -7.02
N ASP A 3 0.50 6.87 -6.59
CA ASP A 3 0.34 7.15 -5.17
C ASP A 3 -0.52 6.04 -4.56
N LYS A 4 0.00 5.31 -3.56
CA LYS A 4 -0.73 4.24 -2.86
C LYS A 4 -2.09 4.72 -2.34
N VAL A 5 -2.19 5.99 -1.96
CA VAL A 5 -3.45 6.60 -1.54
C VAL A 5 -4.48 6.60 -2.66
N GLU A 6 -4.08 6.83 -3.91
CA GLU A 6 -4.96 6.78 -5.08
C GLU A 6 -5.45 5.36 -5.35
N ILE A 7 -4.57 4.35 -5.20
CA ILE A 7 -4.95 2.93 -5.32
C ILE A 7 -6.03 2.58 -4.30
N PHE A 8 -5.84 2.96 -3.03
CA PHE A 8 -6.84 2.69 -1.99
C PHE A 8 -8.15 3.43 -2.24
N ARG A 9 -8.11 4.72 -2.64
CA ARG A 9 -9.30 5.49 -3.00
C ARG A 9 -10.07 4.83 -4.14
N ALA A 10 -9.38 4.46 -5.22
CA ALA A 10 -9.99 3.79 -6.37
C ALA A 10 -10.64 2.46 -5.96
N ARG A 11 -9.96 1.69 -5.09
CA ARG A 11 -10.50 0.43 -4.57
C ARG A 11 -11.76 0.64 -3.74
N ILE A 12 -11.75 1.60 -2.82
CA ILE A 12 -12.90 1.96 -1.97
C ILE A 12 -14.11 2.30 -2.85
N VAL A 13 -13.91 3.14 -3.87
CA VAL A 13 -14.95 3.51 -4.84
C VAL A 13 -15.46 2.29 -5.61
N SER A 14 -14.55 1.43 -6.09
CA SER A 14 -14.93 0.21 -6.84
C SER A 14 -15.77 -0.78 -6.03
N LEU A 15 -15.58 -0.79 -4.70
CA LEU A 15 -16.33 -1.64 -3.77
C LEU A 15 -17.64 -0.98 -3.30
N GLY A 16 -17.93 0.26 -3.71
CA GLY A 16 -19.09 1.02 -3.24
C GLY A 16 -19.03 1.35 -1.75
N LEU A 17 -17.84 1.36 -1.15
CA LEU A 17 -17.65 1.61 0.28
C LEU A 17 -17.46 3.10 0.57
N SER A 18 -17.91 3.54 1.73
CA SER A 18 -17.53 4.84 2.30
C SER A 18 -16.27 4.71 3.15
N HIS A 19 -15.59 5.84 3.42
CA HIS A 19 -14.48 5.86 4.39
C HIS A 19 -14.92 5.38 5.78
N SER A 20 -16.15 5.67 6.19
CA SER A 20 -16.70 5.22 7.48
C SER A 20 -16.98 3.72 7.53
N ALA A 21 -17.31 3.10 6.40
CA ALA A 21 -17.45 1.64 6.30
C ALA A 21 -16.09 0.96 6.46
N VAL A 22 -15.05 1.48 5.80
CA VAL A 22 -13.66 0.99 5.97
C VAL A 22 -13.19 1.17 7.41
N ASP A 23 -13.46 2.33 8.01
CA ASP A 23 -13.18 2.59 9.43
C ASP A 23 -13.84 1.58 10.37
N ARG A 24 -15.06 1.12 10.05
CA ARG A 24 -15.75 0.08 10.82
C ARG A 24 -15.06 -1.27 10.70
N ILE A 25 -14.62 -1.65 9.49
CA ILE A 25 -13.86 -2.88 9.26
C ILE A 25 -12.55 -2.85 10.05
N LEU A 26 -11.87 -1.69 10.06
CA LEU A 26 -10.61 -1.49 10.76
C LEU A 26 -10.73 -1.29 12.28
N GLY A 27 -11.96 -1.09 12.80
CA GLY A 27 -12.17 -0.69 14.19
C GLY A 27 -11.61 0.69 14.54
N LYS A 28 -11.53 1.62 13.57
CA LYS A 28 -10.89 2.95 13.73
C LYS A 28 -11.76 4.08 13.18
N ALA A 29 -12.49 4.79 14.04
CA ALA A 29 -13.37 5.87 13.60
C ALA A 29 -12.60 7.11 13.07
N GLY A 30 -12.99 7.61 11.90
CA GLY A 30 -12.49 8.85 11.30
C GLY A 30 -11.05 8.77 10.79
N TYR A 31 -10.49 7.56 10.66
CA TYR A 31 -9.09 7.34 10.37
C TYR A 31 -8.82 7.31 8.86
N THR A 32 -9.59 6.51 8.13
CA THR A 32 -9.50 6.34 6.68
C THR A 32 -9.64 7.68 5.98
N ASN A 33 -10.57 8.54 6.41
CA ASN A 33 -10.72 9.87 5.81
C ASN A 33 -9.47 10.75 5.96
N LYS A 34 -8.73 10.63 7.08
CA LYS A 34 -7.49 11.39 7.31
C LYS A 34 -6.34 10.87 6.43
N VAL A 35 -6.22 9.56 6.30
CA VAL A 35 -5.21 8.91 5.44
C VAL A 35 -5.50 9.21 3.98
N MET A 36 -6.74 8.98 3.54
CA MET A 36 -7.15 9.22 2.17
C MET A 36 -6.95 10.68 1.77
N ASN A 37 -7.18 11.65 2.65
CA ASN A 37 -6.93 13.08 2.37
C ASN A 37 -5.50 13.56 2.66
N ARG A 38 -4.54 12.65 2.84
CA ARG A 38 -3.13 12.97 3.15
C ARG A 38 -2.94 13.84 4.41
N LYS A 39 -3.96 13.97 5.27
CA LYS A 39 -3.88 14.63 6.58
C LYS A 39 -3.13 13.79 7.61
N LYS A 40 -2.97 12.49 7.33
CA LYS A 40 -2.16 11.56 8.10
C LYS A 40 -1.29 10.73 7.17
N ARG A 41 -0.02 10.54 7.52
CA ARG A 41 0.92 9.72 6.75
C ARG A 41 0.45 8.27 6.72
N LEU A 42 0.46 7.68 5.53
CA LEU A 42 0.31 6.25 5.33
C LEU A 42 1.59 5.54 5.80
N GLY A 43 1.56 4.94 6.99
CA GLY A 43 2.64 4.11 7.51
C GLY A 43 2.46 2.64 7.14
N ALA A 44 3.55 1.85 7.21
CA ALA A 44 3.54 0.43 6.83
C ALA A 44 2.45 -0.39 7.53
N LYS A 45 2.23 -0.16 8.84
CA LYS A 45 1.14 -0.81 9.59
C LYS A 45 -0.24 -0.51 9.00
N VAL A 46 -0.47 0.76 8.67
CA VAL A 46 -1.76 1.23 8.13
C VAL A 46 -1.99 0.69 6.74
N GLU A 47 -0.92 0.62 5.94
CA GLU A 47 -0.97 0.03 4.62
C GLU A 47 -1.39 -1.44 4.68
N ALA A 48 -0.79 -2.22 5.58
CA ALA A 48 -1.15 -3.63 5.76
C ALA A 48 -2.63 -3.80 6.19
N GLU A 49 -3.07 -3.01 7.17
CA GLU A 49 -4.47 -3.02 7.63
C GLU A 49 -5.46 -2.63 6.51
N LEU A 50 -5.14 -1.64 5.70
CA LEU A 50 -5.97 -1.24 4.55
C LEU A 50 -5.98 -2.31 3.45
N CYS A 51 -4.85 -2.97 3.21
CA CYS A 51 -4.79 -4.08 2.27
C CYS A 51 -5.72 -5.22 2.71
N GLU A 52 -5.70 -5.57 4.00
CA GLU A 52 -6.59 -6.58 4.56
C GLU A 52 -8.07 -6.16 4.44
N ALA A 53 -8.41 -4.94 4.86
CA ALA A 53 -9.79 -4.44 4.82
C ALA A 53 -10.38 -4.30 3.41
N LEU A 54 -9.53 -4.10 2.39
CA LEU A 54 -9.93 -3.86 1.00
C LEU A 54 -9.70 -5.07 0.09
N ALA A 55 -9.30 -6.21 0.67
CA ALA A 55 -8.91 -7.43 -0.05
C ALA A 55 -7.87 -7.15 -1.16
N LEU A 56 -6.86 -6.36 -0.82
CA LEU A 56 -5.69 -6.10 -1.66
C LEU A 56 -4.51 -6.93 -1.17
N LYS A 57 -3.69 -7.40 -2.11
CA LYS A 57 -2.44 -8.09 -1.82
C LYS A 57 -1.28 -7.26 -2.37
N PRO A 58 -0.27 -6.90 -1.55
CA PRO A 58 0.95 -6.34 -2.08
C PRO A 58 1.66 -7.41 -2.92
N GLU A 59 1.98 -7.07 -4.16
CA GLU A 59 2.77 -7.91 -5.05
C GLU A 59 4.20 -7.39 -5.09
N PHE A 60 5.16 -8.30 -4.90
CA PHE A 60 6.57 -7.96 -5.07
C PHE A 60 6.91 -8.04 -6.54
N VAL A 61 7.10 -6.86 -7.15
CA VAL A 61 7.53 -6.74 -8.54
C VAL A 61 9.01 -6.42 -8.54
N VAL A 62 9.77 -7.15 -9.36
CA VAL A 62 11.17 -6.80 -9.62
C VAL A 62 11.18 -5.53 -10.46
N ASP A 63 11.76 -4.48 -9.88
CA ASP A 63 12.03 -3.24 -10.59
C ASP A 63 13.22 -3.49 -11.53
N ALA A 64 12.96 -3.58 -12.84
CA ALA A 64 13.96 -3.91 -13.84
C ALA A 64 15.12 -2.90 -13.90
N GLU A 65 14.87 -1.63 -13.60
CA GLU A 65 15.91 -0.60 -13.56
C GLU A 65 16.81 -0.82 -12.34
N ARG A 66 16.21 -1.06 -11.16
CA ARG A 66 16.98 -1.38 -9.95
C ARG A 66 17.67 -2.73 -10.03
N GLU A 67 17.05 -3.72 -10.65
CA GLU A 67 17.63 -5.03 -10.88
C GLU A 67 18.96 -4.88 -11.63
N THR A 68 18.95 -4.14 -12.74
CA THR A 68 20.15 -3.87 -13.54
C THR A 68 21.26 -3.22 -12.69
N LEU A 69 20.90 -2.25 -11.84
CA LEU A 69 21.86 -1.57 -10.96
C LEU A 69 22.41 -2.47 -9.86
N MET A 70 21.57 -3.35 -9.30
CA MET A 70 21.95 -4.22 -8.18
C MET A 70 22.59 -5.54 -8.61
N GLN A 71 22.56 -5.86 -9.91
CA GLN A 71 22.98 -7.16 -10.42
C GLN A 71 24.44 -7.48 -10.11
N SER A 72 25.34 -6.48 -10.17
CA SER A 72 26.77 -6.65 -9.84
C SER A 72 27.01 -6.93 -8.35
N GLU A 73 26.31 -6.21 -7.47
CA GLU A 73 26.37 -6.43 -6.02
C GLU A 73 25.79 -7.80 -5.62
N TRP A 74 24.69 -8.23 -6.25
CA TRP A 74 24.13 -9.57 -6.03
C TRP A 74 25.09 -10.68 -6.44
N GLN A 75 25.78 -10.53 -7.58
CA GLN A 75 26.80 -11.47 -8.02
C GLN A 75 27.99 -11.54 -7.05
N ARG A 76 28.39 -10.40 -6.46
CA ARG A 76 29.44 -10.34 -5.45
C ARG A 76 29.07 -11.10 -4.18
N TRP A 77 27.83 -10.98 -3.72
CA TRP A 77 27.36 -11.68 -2.50
C TRP A 77 27.23 -13.19 -2.70
N ARG A 78 26.86 -13.65 -3.90
CA ARG A 78 26.68 -15.09 -4.19
C ARG A 78 27.99 -15.89 -4.21
N ARG A 79 29.14 -15.23 -4.31
CA ARG A 79 30.46 -15.87 -4.37
C ARG A 79 31.14 -16.03 -3.00
N LYS A 80 30.50 -15.60 -1.92
CA LYS A 80 30.91 -15.85 -0.53
C LYS A 80 30.15 -17.03 0.04
#